data_AF-A0A8T4M2M3-F1
#
_entry.id   AF-A0A8T4M2M3-F1
#
_cell.length_a   1.000
_cell.length_b   1.000
_cell.length_c   1.000
_cell.angle_alpha   90.00
_cell.angle_beta   90.00
_cell.angle_gamma   90.00
#
_symmetry.space_group_name_H-M   'P 1'
#
loop_
_entity.id
_entity.type
_entity.pdbx_description
1 polymer ?
#
loop_
_entity_poly.entity_id
_entity_poly.type
_entity_poly.pdbx_seq_one_letter_code
_entity_poly.pdbx_strand_id
1 'polypeptide(L)'
;MTEKKIRANWDKKISSDGFVIILSTISILGFIGIVSSALFNIEISGYIEALWIIILGFGLLIKTSFRKIKSIKKGLSTYNFPHLTNAFIGIVAIITGILGSPLFNIINPTFHAIRGILAIIAIIIIFVETWIIKKEFKQRTNTKKD
;
A
#
# COMPACT_ATOMS: atom_id res chain seq x y z
N MET A 1 37.28 8.98 -8.53
CA MET A 1 35.87 9.41 -8.32
C MET A 1 35.04 8.14 -8.22
N THR A 2 34.70 7.75 -7.00
CA THR A 2 34.55 6.35 -6.57
C THR A 2 33.16 5.76 -6.85
N GLU A 3 33.10 4.49 -7.23
CA GLU A 3 31.90 3.72 -7.62
C GLU A 3 30.65 3.93 -6.74
N LYS A 4 30.83 4.28 -5.46
CA LYS A 4 29.75 4.68 -4.55
C LYS A 4 28.90 5.85 -5.08
N LYS A 5 29.52 6.83 -5.74
CA LYS A 5 28.81 8.00 -6.30
C LYS A 5 27.95 7.62 -7.51
N ILE A 6 28.39 6.63 -8.29
CA ILE A 6 27.67 6.12 -9.45
C ILE A 6 26.46 5.31 -8.96
N ARG A 7 26.65 4.36 -8.03
CA ARG A 7 25.54 3.56 -7.46
C ARG A 7 24.47 4.43 -6.79
N ALA A 8 24.87 5.43 -6.00
CA ALA A 8 23.93 6.35 -5.35
C ALA A 8 23.09 7.17 -6.36
N ASN A 9 23.66 7.52 -7.52
CA ASN A 9 22.94 8.28 -8.55
C ASN A 9 21.96 7.39 -9.32
N TRP A 10 22.33 6.12 -9.54
CA TRP A 10 21.46 5.12 -10.15
C TRP A 10 20.26 4.78 -9.27
N ASP A 11 20.47 4.54 -7.96
CA ASP A 11 19.38 4.26 -7.02
C ASP A 11 18.40 5.45 -6.90
N LYS A 12 18.92 6.68 -6.93
CA LYS A 12 18.11 7.90 -6.90
C LYS A 12 17.29 8.09 -8.17
N LYS A 13 17.86 7.78 -9.34
CA LYS A 13 17.17 7.86 -10.63
C LYS A 13 16.06 6.81 -10.75
N ILE A 14 16.33 5.55 -10.35
CA ILE A 14 15.34 4.46 -10.37
C ILE A 14 14.16 4.76 -9.43
N SER A 15 14.41 5.32 -8.24
CA SER A 15 13.35 5.70 -7.31
C SER A 15 12.45 6.83 -7.84
N SER A 16 13.00 7.74 -8.64
CA SER A 16 12.27 8.84 -9.27
C SER A 16 11.41 8.34 -10.43
N ASP A 17 12.01 7.57 -11.34
CA ASP A 17 11.36 7.13 -12.57
C ASP A 17 10.18 6.19 -12.26
N GLY A 18 10.32 5.28 -11.30
CA GLY A 18 9.22 4.39 -10.88
C GLY A 18 8.04 5.13 -10.26
N PHE A 19 8.30 6.15 -9.44
CA PHE A 19 7.24 6.98 -8.86
C PHE A 19 6.48 7.76 -9.94
N VAL A 20 7.21 8.36 -10.89
CA VAL A 20 6.60 9.11 -12.01
C VAL A 20 5.76 8.21 -12.91
N ILE A 21 6.21 6.98 -13.17
CA ILE A 21 5.45 6.00 -13.97
C ILE A 21 4.15 5.61 -13.27
N ILE A 22 4.20 5.31 -11.97
CA ILE A 22 3.01 4.97 -11.18
C ILE A 22 2.02 6.14 -11.17
N LEU A 23 2.50 7.36 -10.91
CA LEU A 23 1.67 8.56 -10.86
C LEU A 23 1.01 8.86 -12.22
N SER A 24 1.77 8.70 -13.30
CA SER A 24 1.26 8.88 -14.66
C SER A 24 0.19 7.83 -14.99
N THR A 25 0.42 6.57 -14.60
CA THR A 25 -0.54 5.47 -14.81
C THR A 25 -1.85 5.73 -14.06
N ILE A 26 -1.79 6.14 -12.78
CA ILE A 26 -2.97 6.50 -11.98
C ILE A 26 -3.73 7.66 -12.64
N SER A 27 -3.01 8.68 -13.12
CA SER A 27 -3.63 9.84 -13.77
C SER A 27 -4.35 9.47 -15.06
N ILE A 28 -3.73 8.65 -15.91
CA ILE A 28 -4.33 8.19 -17.18
C ILE A 28 -5.59 7.37 -16.91
N LEU A 29 -5.53 6.42 -15.96
CA LEU A 29 -6.68 5.59 -15.61
C LEU A 29 -7.83 6.41 -15.00
N GLY A 30 -7.52 7.38 -14.14
CA GLY A 30 -8.50 8.31 -13.60
C GLY A 30 -9.17 9.15 -14.68
N PHE A 31 -8.38 9.66 -15.64
CA PHE A 31 -8.91 10.40 -16.78
C PHE A 31 -9.82 9.55 -17.67
N ILE A 32 -9.45 8.30 -17.95
CA ILE A 32 -10.29 7.36 -18.70
C ILE A 32 -11.63 7.14 -17.98
N GLY A 33 -11.62 7.02 -16.64
CA GLY A 33 -12.85 6.93 -15.85
C GLY A 33 -13.78 8.13 -16.02
N ILE A 34 -13.22 9.34 -15.99
CA ILE A 34 -13.98 10.59 -16.18
C ILE A 34 -14.54 10.67 -17.60
N VAL A 35 -13.71 10.42 -18.61
CA VAL A 35 -14.12 10.46 -20.03
C VAL A 35 -15.20 9.43 -20.35
N SER A 36 -15.08 8.22 -19.79
CA SER A 36 -16.07 7.16 -19.97
C SER A 36 -17.44 7.53 -19.39
N SER A 37 -17.45 8.14 -18.20
CA SER A 37 -18.68 8.61 -17.57
C SER A 37 -19.29 9.77 -18.36
N ALA A 38 -18.48 10.74 -18.80
CA ALA A 38 -18.94 11.93 -19.50
C ALA A 38 -19.43 11.67 -20.94
N LEU A 39 -18.75 10.81 -21.70
CA LEU A 39 -19.05 10.61 -23.13
C LEU A 39 -19.97 9.40 -23.39
N PHE A 40 -19.88 8.36 -22.58
CA PHE A 40 -20.59 7.10 -22.81
C PHE A 40 -21.64 6.80 -21.75
N ASN A 41 -21.72 7.61 -20.69
CA ASN A 41 -22.56 7.34 -19.51
C ASN A 41 -22.26 5.96 -18.88
N ILE A 42 -21.02 5.48 -19.03
CA ILE A 42 -20.55 4.21 -18.46
C ILE A 42 -19.67 4.53 -17.26
N GLU A 43 -20.14 4.20 -16.06
CA GLU A 43 -19.39 4.33 -14.81
C GLU A 43 -18.35 3.21 -14.66
N ILE A 44 -17.17 3.40 -15.25
CA ILE A 44 -16.03 2.48 -15.06
C ILE A 44 -15.14 2.86 -13.87
N SER A 45 -15.34 4.03 -13.27
CA SER A 45 -14.53 4.56 -12.18
C SER A 45 -14.42 3.59 -11.00
N GLY A 46 -15.55 3.00 -10.58
CA GLY A 46 -15.57 2.02 -9.49
C GLY A 46 -14.83 0.72 -9.81
N TYR A 47 -14.81 0.29 -11.08
CA TYR A 47 -14.04 -0.88 -11.50
C TYR A 47 -12.53 -0.62 -11.46
N ILE A 48 -12.12 0.57 -11.93
CA ILE A 48 -10.72 1.00 -11.91
C ILE A 48 -10.22 1.12 -10.47
N GLU A 49 -11.01 1.73 -9.59
CA GLU A 49 -10.68 1.88 -8.16
C GLU A 49 -10.53 0.52 -7.46
N ALA A 50 -11.50 -0.38 -7.65
CA ALA A 50 -11.47 -1.73 -7.11
C ALA A 50 -10.22 -2.51 -7.57
N LEU A 51 -9.92 -2.45 -8.87
CA LEU A 51 -8.77 -3.12 -9.47
C LEU A 51 -7.45 -2.56 -8.91
N TRP A 52 -7.37 -1.24 -8.70
CA TRP A 52 -6.19 -0.62 -8.12
C TRP A 52 -5.94 -1.02 -6.66
N ILE A 53 -7.00 -1.03 -5.85
CA ILE A 53 -6.92 -1.48 -4.45
C ILE A 53 -6.47 -2.94 -4.37
N ILE A 54 -6.96 -3.80 -5.27
CA ILE A 54 -6.54 -5.20 -5.37
C ILE A 54 -5.05 -5.30 -5.73
N ILE A 55 -4.59 -4.55 -6.75
CA ILE A 55 -3.17 -4.51 -7.15
C ILE A 55 -2.28 -4.07 -5.98
N LEU A 56 -2.68 -3.02 -5.25
CA LEU A 56 -1.96 -2.55 -4.06
C LEU A 56 -1.90 -3.63 -2.99
N GLY A 57 -3.03 -4.32 -2.74
CA GLY A 57 -3.09 -5.41 -1.78
C GLY A 57 -2.13 -6.56 -2.14
N PHE A 58 -2.11 -6.98 -3.40
CA PHE A 58 -1.14 -7.96 -3.89
C PHE A 58 0.30 -7.46 -3.78
N GLY A 59 0.57 -6.19 -4.11
CA GLY A 59 1.89 -5.59 -3.95
C GLY A 59 2.40 -5.64 -2.50
N LEU A 60 1.53 -5.36 -1.53
CA LEU A 60 1.84 -5.46 -0.11
C LEU A 60 2.10 -6.91 0.32
N LEU A 61 1.32 -7.87 -0.18
CA LEU A 61 1.52 -9.28 0.08
C LEU A 61 2.82 -9.82 -0.51
N ILE A 62 3.17 -9.43 -1.74
CA ILE A 62 4.42 -9.84 -2.39
C ILE A 62 5.64 -9.28 -1.65
N LYS A 63 5.57 -8.01 -1.22
CA LYS A 63 6.61 -7.37 -0.41
C LYS A 63 6.75 -8.04 0.96
N THR A 64 5.68 -8.65 1.44
CA THR A 64 5.69 -9.38 2.70
C THR A 64 6.33 -10.76 2.51
N SER A 65 7.56 -10.91 2.99
CA SER A 65 8.20 -12.23 2.99
C SER A 65 7.48 -13.16 3.97
N PHE A 66 6.56 -13.99 3.46
CA PHE A 66 5.88 -15.05 4.24
C PHE A 66 6.88 -15.97 4.96
N ARG A 67 8.11 -16.08 4.45
CA ARG A 67 9.22 -16.82 5.06
C ARG A 67 9.69 -16.21 6.39
N LYS A 68 9.66 -14.87 6.52
CA LYS A 68 9.95 -14.16 7.78
C LYS A 68 8.79 -14.25 8.78
N ILE A 69 7.55 -14.31 8.30
CA ILE A 69 6.38 -14.54 9.16
C ILE A 69 6.41 -15.95 9.78
N LYS A 70 6.85 -16.96 9.02
CA LYS A 70 6.95 -18.35 9.52
C LYS A 70 8.03 -18.54 10.60
N SER A 71 8.97 -17.61 10.77
CA SER A 71 9.98 -17.66 11.85
C SER A 71 9.54 -17.02 13.17
N ILE A 72 8.27 -16.56 13.28
CA ILE A 72 7.66 -15.95 14.48
C ILE A 72 7.41 -16.98 15.62
N LYS A 73 8.20 -18.07 15.69
CA LYS A 73 8.15 -18.99 16.85
C LYS A 73 8.58 -18.34 18.18
N LYS A 74 9.09 -17.11 18.19
CA LYS A 74 9.58 -16.39 19.40
C LYS A 74 8.79 -15.13 19.77
N GLY A 75 7.59 -14.92 19.23
CA GLY A 75 6.72 -13.77 19.56
C GLY A 75 6.90 -12.55 18.63
N LEU A 76 6.06 -11.52 18.85
CA LEU A 76 6.09 -10.27 18.06
C LEU A 76 7.38 -9.48 18.37
N SER A 77 8.34 -9.50 17.44
CA SER A 77 9.47 -8.58 17.47
C SER A 77 9.18 -7.35 16.60
N THR A 78 9.78 -6.22 16.96
CA THR A 78 9.66 -4.96 16.22
C THR A 78 10.09 -5.09 14.74
N TYR A 79 11.00 -6.03 14.43
CA TYR A 79 11.42 -6.35 13.06
C TYR A 79 10.36 -7.12 12.25
N ASN A 80 9.50 -7.90 12.91
CA ASN A 80 8.49 -8.72 12.27
C ASN A 80 7.12 -8.01 12.20
N PHE A 81 6.90 -6.99 13.04
CA PHE A 81 5.65 -6.22 13.09
C PHE A 81 5.29 -5.55 11.75
N PRO A 82 6.21 -4.84 11.05
CA PRO A 82 5.92 -4.29 9.73
C PRO A 82 5.52 -5.35 8.70
N HIS A 83 6.13 -6.54 8.76
CA HIS A 83 5.79 -7.63 7.84
C HIS A 83 4.39 -8.18 8.12
N LEU A 84 4.01 -8.36 9.38
CA LEU A 84 2.66 -8.81 9.74
C LEU A 84 1.60 -7.77 9.36
N THR A 85 1.89 -6.50 9.61
CA THR A 85 1.01 -5.38 9.29
C THR A 85 0.80 -5.23 7.78
N ASN A 86 1.87 -5.28 6.98
CA ASN A 86 1.76 -5.25 5.52
C ASN A 86 0.96 -6.43 4.97
N ALA A 87 1.09 -7.63 5.56
CA ALA A 87 0.24 -8.76 5.22
C ALA A 87 -1.23 -8.48 5.54
N PHE A 88 -1.53 -7.99 6.74
CA PHE A 88 -2.88 -7.70 7.17
C PHE A 88 -3.55 -6.62 6.30
N ILE A 89 -2.86 -5.49 6.09
CA ILE A 89 -3.33 -4.41 5.22
C ILE A 89 -3.51 -4.92 3.78
N GLY A 90 -2.59 -5.76 3.29
CA GLY A 90 -2.70 -6.37 1.96
C GLY A 90 -3.95 -7.23 1.79
N ILE A 91 -4.27 -8.08 2.78
CA ILE A 91 -5.50 -8.89 2.78
C ILE A 91 -6.73 -8.00 2.84
N VAL A 92 -6.77 -7.03 3.75
CA VAL A 92 -7.90 -6.09 3.90
C VAL A 92 -8.11 -5.31 2.61
N ALA A 93 -7.04 -4.87 1.94
CA ALA A 93 -7.12 -4.19 0.66
C ALA A 93 -7.74 -5.09 -0.41
N ILE A 94 -7.29 -6.34 -0.58
CA ILE A 94 -7.88 -7.27 -1.56
C ILE A 94 -9.38 -7.48 -1.28
N ILE A 95 -9.75 -7.76 -0.04
CA ILE A 95 -11.15 -7.94 0.36
C ILE A 95 -11.96 -6.67 0.05
N THR A 96 -11.44 -5.51 0.44
CA THR A 96 -12.09 -4.22 0.23
C THR A 96 -12.21 -3.88 -1.25
N GLY A 97 -11.24 -4.24 -2.09
CA GLY A 97 -11.32 -4.03 -3.53
C GLY A 97 -12.31 -4.97 -4.22
N ILE A 98 -12.34 -6.25 -3.84
CA ILE A 98 -13.34 -7.20 -4.36
C ILE A 98 -14.75 -6.77 -3.97
N LEU A 99 -14.99 -6.58 -2.67
CA LEU A 99 -16.25 -6.07 -2.12
C LEU A 99 -16.56 -4.66 -2.63
N GLY A 100 -15.50 -3.91 -2.96
CA GLY A 100 -15.44 -2.57 -3.55
C GLY A 100 -16.14 -2.45 -4.90
N SER A 101 -16.03 -3.51 -5.69
CA SER A 101 -16.36 -3.52 -7.10
C SER A 101 -17.84 -3.25 -7.38
N PRO A 102 -18.17 -2.49 -8.45
CA PRO A 102 -19.55 -2.30 -8.88
C PRO A 102 -20.28 -3.61 -9.21
N LEU A 103 -19.55 -4.72 -9.42
CA LEU A 103 -20.12 -6.06 -9.56
C LEU A 103 -20.94 -6.52 -8.36
N PHE A 104 -20.55 -6.11 -7.15
CA PHE A 104 -21.25 -6.53 -5.94
C PHE A 104 -22.39 -5.59 -5.56
N ASN A 105 -22.49 -4.42 -6.21
CA ASN A 105 -23.48 -3.33 -6.06
C ASN A 105 -24.45 -3.41 -4.86
N ILE A 106 -23.91 -3.57 -3.65
CA ILE A 106 -24.71 -3.56 -2.43
C ILE A 106 -24.91 -2.08 -2.10
N ILE A 107 -25.98 -1.49 -2.62
CA ILE A 107 -26.44 -0.12 -2.30
C ILE A 107 -27.02 -0.13 -0.87
N ASN A 108 -26.26 -0.63 0.09
CA ASN A 108 -26.62 -0.62 1.49
C ASN A 108 -25.71 0.42 2.18
N PRO A 109 -26.27 1.49 2.76
CA PRO A 109 -25.49 2.51 3.46
C PRO A 109 -24.61 1.91 4.58
N THR A 110 -24.99 0.76 5.13
CA THR A 110 -24.19 -0.01 6.08
C THR A 110 -22.84 -0.43 5.51
N PHE A 111 -22.80 -0.79 4.22
CA PHE A 111 -21.58 -1.23 3.55
C PHE A 111 -20.59 -0.09 3.32
N HIS A 112 -21.09 1.10 2.97
CA HIS A 112 -20.27 2.31 2.91
C HIS A 112 -19.67 2.66 4.27
N ALA A 113 -20.46 2.54 5.35
CA ALA A 113 -19.98 2.78 6.71
C ALA A 113 -18.87 1.79 7.11
N ILE A 114 -19.03 0.49 6.81
CA ILE A 114 -18.02 -0.54 7.10
C ILE A 114 -16.70 -0.23 6.36
N ARG A 115 -16.77 0.15 5.07
CA ARG A 115 -15.59 0.55 4.29
C ARG A 115 -14.88 1.75 4.93
N GLY A 116 -15.65 2.75 5.38
CA GLY A 116 -15.10 3.93 6.08
C GLY A 116 -14.39 3.56 7.38
N ILE A 117 -14.98 2.70 8.20
CA ILE A 117 -14.39 2.23 9.46
C ILE A 117 -13.08 1.46 9.19
N LEU A 118 -13.07 0.57 8.19
CA LEU A 118 -11.86 -0.16 7.80
C LEU A 118 -10.73 0.78 7.36
N ALA A 119 -11.05 1.84 6.63
CA ALA A 119 -10.07 2.85 6.23
C ALA A 119 -9.47 3.59 7.45
N ILE A 120 -10.30 3.95 8.44
CA ILE A 120 -9.83 4.59 9.67
C ILE A 120 -8.88 3.65 10.45
N ILE A 121 -9.26 2.37 10.59
CA ILE A 121 -8.41 1.37 11.26
C ILE A 121 -7.07 1.24 10.53
N ALA A 122 -7.08 1.17 9.19
CA ALA A 122 -5.85 1.10 8.40
C ALA A 122 -4.95 2.32 8.61
N ILE A 123 -5.51 3.54 8.65
CA ILE A 123 -4.75 4.77 8.91
C ILE A 123 -4.08 4.72 10.30
N ILE A 124 -4.80 4.30 11.33
CA ILE A 124 -4.26 4.16 12.69
C ILE A 124 -3.07 3.18 12.69
N ILE A 125 -3.24 2.03 12.04
CA ILE A 125 -2.19 1.01 11.94
C ILE A 125 -0.95 1.56 11.22
N ILE A 126 -1.11 2.26 10.10
CA ILE A 126 -0.01 2.90 9.36
C ILE A 126 0.74 3.92 10.24
N PHE A 127 0.00 4.70 11.03
CA PHE A 127 0.59 5.67 11.94
C PHE A 127 1.44 4.99 13.03
N VAL A 128 0.91 3.92 13.63
CA VAL A 128 1.63 3.11 14.62
C VAL A 128 2.89 2.47 14.02
N GLU A 129 2.80 1.89 12.82
CA GLU A 129 3.95 1.30 12.12
C GLU A 129 5.03 2.36 11.83
N THR A 130 4.62 3.54 11.34
CA THR A 130 5.53 4.66 11.07
C THR A 130 6.25 5.12 12.35
N TRP A 131 5.53 5.21 13.47
CA TRP A 131 6.11 5.60 14.75
C TRP A 131 7.11 4.57 15.28
N ILE A 132 6.76 3.27 15.18
CA ILE A 132 7.64 2.16 15.58
C ILE A 132 8.93 2.16 14.77
N ILE A 133 8.84 2.27 13.44
CA ILE A 133 10.01 2.30 12.54
C ILE A 133 10.90 3.51 12.87
N LYS A 134 10.30 4.69 13.12
CA LYS A 134 11.04 5.90 13.52
C LYS A 134 11.79 5.71 14.84
N LYS A 135 11.19 5.02 15.81
CA LYS A 135 11.83 4.73 17.11
C LYS A 135 13.03 3.79 16.95
N GLU A 136 12.92 2.75 16.14
CA GLU A 136 14.04 1.85 15.83
C GLU A 136 15.20 2.56 15.13
N PHE A 137 14.89 3.43 14.15
CA PHE A 137 15.92 4.17 13.42
C PHE A 137 16.71 5.09 14.36
N LYS A 138 16.03 5.75 15.30
CA LYS A 138 16.66 6.63 16.31
C LYS A 138 17.56 5.87 17.28
N GLN A 139 17.24 4.62 17.63
CA GLN A 139 18.08 3.79 18.50
C GLN A 139 19.38 3.35 17.80
N ARG A 140 19.33 2.99 16.51
CA ARG A 140 20.53 2.59 15.73
C ARG A 140 21.50 3.75 15.48
N THR A 141 21.02 5.00 15.47
CA THR A 141 21.89 6.18 15.31
C THR A 141 22.59 6.58 16.62
N ASN A 142 22.02 6.24 17.77
CA ASN A 142 22.62 6.55 19.08
C ASN A 142 23.71 5.54 19.48
N THR A 143 23.58 4.26 19.12
CA THR A 143 24.59 3.23 19.42
C THR A 143 25.86 3.28 18.56
N LYS A 144 25.94 4.21 17.60
CA LYS A 144 27.15 4.45 16.78
C LYS A 144 27.98 5.66 17.24
N LYS A 145 27.57 6.33 18.33
CA LYS A 145 28.24 7.52 18.86
C LYS A 145 29.08 7.24 20.12
N ASP A 146 29.09 6.00 20.59
CA ASP A 146 29.96 5.50 21.65
C ASP A 146 30.97 4.50 21.04
#